data_AF-A0A529MFD8-F1
#
_entry.id   AF-A0A529MFD8-F1
#
_cell.length_a   1.000
_cell.length_b   1.000
_cell.length_c   1.000
_cell.angle_alpha   90.00
_cell.angle_beta   90.00
_cell.angle_gamma   90.00
#
_symmetry.space_group_name_H-M   'P 1'
#
loop_
_entity.id
_entity.type
_entity.pdbx_description
1 polymer ?
#
loop_
_entity_poly.entity_id
_entity_poly.type
_entity_poly.pdbx_seq_one_letter_code
_entity_poly.pdbx_strand_id
1 'polypeptide(L)'
;ITPRTDMEMWGKEEVWSYPDNGFGDCEDYALEKRRALMNIGVPAGDLLMTVARQPNGDGHAVLTVRTSLGEFILDNLQPKVLAWTDTDYTY
;
A
#
# COMPACT_ATOMS: atom_id res chain seq x y z
N ILE A 1 2.62 11.93 3.83
CA ILE A 1 2.13 11.10 4.95
C ILE A 1 3.32 10.84 5.86
N THR A 2 3.15 11.05 7.15
CA THR A 2 4.13 10.76 8.20
C THR A 2 3.73 9.44 8.86
N PRO A 3 4.65 8.46 9.00
CA PRO A 3 4.32 7.16 9.57
C PRO A 3 3.78 7.27 11.00
N ARG A 4 2.65 6.62 11.27
CA ARG A 4 2.04 6.47 12.59
C ARG A 4 1.10 5.28 12.58
N THR A 5 1.10 4.49 13.64
CA THR A 5 0.24 3.29 13.74
C THR A 5 -1.22 3.66 14.03
N ASP A 6 -2.14 2.79 13.64
CA ASP A 6 -3.55 2.93 14.00
C ASP A 6 -3.84 2.90 15.50
N MET A 7 -3.01 2.18 16.27
CA MET A 7 -3.11 2.24 17.73
C MET A 7 -2.83 3.64 18.27
N GLU A 8 -1.85 4.35 17.71
CA GLU A 8 -1.51 5.72 18.11
C GLU A 8 -2.54 6.75 17.63
N MET A 9 -3.16 6.53 16.47
CA MET A 9 -4.13 7.46 15.88
C MET A 9 -5.54 7.26 16.43
N TRP A 10 -5.96 6.00 16.57
CA TRP A 10 -7.36 5.62 16.80
C TRP A 10 -7.57 4.76 18.05
N GLY A 11 -6.50 4.26 18.66
CA GLY A 11 -6.60 3.32 19.78
C GLY A 11 -7.18 1.96 19.38
N LYS A 12 -7.02 1.57 18.11
CA LYS A 12 -7.54 0.34 17.52
C LYS A 12 -6.41 -0.43 16.84
N GLU A 13 -6.62 -1.72 16.67
CA GLU A 13 -5.63 -2.58 16.01
C GLU A 13 -5.48 -2.22 14.53
N GLU A 14 -6.58 -1.99 13.79
CA GLU A 14 -6.57 -1.44 12.42
C GLU A 14 -7.84 -0.63 12.10
N VAL A 15 -7.68 0.38 11.24
CA VAL A 15 -8.64 1.34 10.71
C VAL A 15 -8.15 1.82 9.33
N TRP A 16 -8.67 1.19 8.29
CA TRP A 16 -8.36 1.57 6.91
C TRP A 16 -8.94 2.95 6.59
N SER A 17 -8.07 3.94 6.37
CA SER A 17 -8.46 5.33 6.25
C SER A 17 -7.74 6.05 5.10
N TYR A 18 -8.21 7.26 4.76
CA TYR A 18 -7.40 8.16 3.95
C TYR A 18 -6.57 9.04 4.90
N PRO A 19 -5.26 9.21 4.63
CA PRO A 19 -4.36 9.95 5.50
C PRO A 19 -4.49 11.48 5.32
N ASP A 20 -5.73 11.99 5.32
CA ASP A 20 -6.07 13.41 5.13
C ASP A 20 -5.56 14.29 6.26
N ASN A 21 -5.34 13.70 7.45
CA ASN A 21 -4.71 14.35 8.61
C ASN A 21 -3.17 14.38 8.52
N GLY A 22 -2.59 13.80 7.45
CA GLY A 22 -1.15 13.72 7.20
C GLY A 22 -0.45 12.51 7.82
N PHE A 23 -1.14 11.63 8.54
CA PHE A 23 -0.60 10.44 9.21
C PHE A 23 -1.20 9.15 8.66
N GLY A 24 -0.47 8.05 8.78
CA GLY A 24 -0.96 6.71 8.41
C GLY A 24 0.14 5.65 8.48
N ASP A 25 -0.25 4.40 8.34
CA ASP A 25 0.60 3.21 8.22
C ASP A 25 0.37 2.50 6.87
N CYS A 26 0.71 1.22 6.75
CA CYS A 26 0.96 0.60 5.44
C CYS A 26 -0.24 0.66 4.48
N GLU A 27 -1.44 0.37 4.96
CA GLU A 27 -2.67 0.38 4.18
C GLU A 27 -3.13 1.78 3.83
N ASP A 28 -2.94 2.76 4.72
CA ASP A 28 -3.34 4.16 4.48
C ASP A 28 -2.51 4.75 3.34
N TYR A 29 -1.21 4.43 3.31
CA TYR A 29 -0.34 4.79 2.19
C TYR A 29 -0.78 4.10 0.89
N ALA A 30 -1.13 2.82 0.95
CA ALA A 30 -1.58 2.08 -0.23
C ALA A 30 -2.93 2.59 -0.75
N LEU A 31 -3.87 2.93 0.15
CA LEU A 31 -5.16 3.56 -0.18
C LEU A 31 -4.97 4.93 -0.80
N GLU A 32 -4.08 5.76 -0.26
CA GLU A 32 -3.81 7.09 -0.81
C GLU A 32 -3.23 7.01 -2.22
N LYS A 33 -2.27 6.10 -2.46
CA LYS A 33 -1.73 5.88 -3.80
C LYS A 33 -2.80 5.39 -4.77
N ARG A 34 -3.68 4.49 -4.32
CA ARG A 34 -4.81 4.00 -5.11
C ARG A 34 -5.74 5.15 -5.50
N ARG A 35 -6.12 5.99 -4.53
CA ARG A 35 -6.94 7.19 -4.75
C ARG A 35 -6.28 8.13 -5.75
N ALA A 36 -4.99 8.42 -5.59
CA ALA A 36 -4.25 9.30 -6.48
C ALA A 36 -4.20 8.76 -7.92
N LEU A 37 -3.97 7.46 -8.11
CA LEU A 37 -3.94 6.83 -9.43
C LEU A 37 -5.34 6.79 -10.08
N MET A 38 -6.39 6.52 -9.30
CA MET A 38 -7.77 6.60 -9.80
C MET A 38 -8.12 8.02 -10.25
N ASN A 39 -7.67 9.04 -9.52
CA ASN A 39 -7.93 10.44 -9.86
C ASN A 39 -7.29 10.88 -11.18
N ILE A 40 -6.22 10.21 -11.62
CA ILE A 40 -5.59 10.46 -12.94
C ILE A 40 -6.08 9.49 -14.03
N GLY A 41 -7.10 8.68 -13.75
CA GLY A 41 -7.79 7.85 -14.73
C GLY A 41 -7.34 6.39 -14.80
N VAL A 42 -6.50 5.90 -13.88
CA VAL A 42 -6.17 4.47 -13.83
C VAL A 42 -7.41 3.68 -13.36
N PRO A 43 -7.83 2.62 -14.07
CA PRO A 43 -8.99 1.85 -13.68
C PRO A 43 -8.85 1.24 -12.29
N ALA A 44 -9.88 1.35 -11.46
CA ALA A 44 -9.88 0.80 -10.11
C ALA A 44 -9.65 -0.72 -10.05
N GLY A 45 -9.98 -1.44 -11.12
CA GLY A 45 -9.75 -2.89 -11.26
C GLY A 45 -8.29 -3.27 -11.47
N ASP A 46 -7.44 -2.32 -11.90
CA ASP A 46 -6.00 -2.51 -12.06
C ASP A 46 -5.21 -2.13 -10.80
N LEU A 47 -5.89 -1.66 -9.75
CA LEU A 47 -5.30 -1.14 -8.52
C LEU A 47 -5.75 -1.98 -7.32
N LEU A 48 -4.96 -2.98 -6.98
CA LEU A 48 -5.29 -3.98 -5.97
C LEU A 48 -4.62 -3.68 -4.63
N MET A 49 -5.43 -3.61 -3.58
CA MET A 49 -4.93 -3.62 -2.21
C MET A 49 -4.44 -5.03 -1.89
N THR A 50 -3.14 -5.20 -1.67
CA THR A 50 -2.52 -6.49 -1.43
C THR A 50 -1.94 -6.51 -0.03
N VAL A 51 -2.36 -7.48 0.77
CA VAL A 51 -1.72 -7.79 2.06
C VAL A 51 -0.74 -8.94 1.81
N ALA A 52 0.53 -8.69 2.08
CA ALA A 52 1.63 -9.63 1.91
C ALA A 52 2.36 -9.87 3.24
N ARG A 53 3.31 -10.80 3.24
CA ARG A 53 4.22 -11.06 4.34
C ARG A 53 5.61 -10.53 4.03
N GLN A 54 6.16 -9.82 4.99
CA GLN A 54 7.56 -9.41 4.99
C GLN A 54 8.47 -10.59 5.34
N PRO A 55 9.79 -10.52 5.04
CA PRO A 55 10.75 -11.57 5.41
C PRO A 55 10.80 -11.90 6.91
N ASN A 56 10.43 -10.95 7.76
CA ASN A 56 10.36 -11.12 9.22
C ASN A 56 9.04 -11.79 9.69
N GLY A 57 8.08 -12.04 8.79
CA GLY A 57 6.79 -12.67 9.07
C GLY A 57 5.62 -11.72 9.28
N ASP A 58 5.87 -10.41 9.41
CA ASP A 58 4.83 -9.42 9.65
C ASP A 58 3.95 -9.22 8.41
N GLY A 59 2.67 -8.92 8.65
CA GLY A 59 1.76 -8.47 7.59
C GLY A 59 2.16 -7.09 7.08
N HIS A 60 1.99 -6.85 5.78
CA HIS A 60 2.27 -5.55 5.17
C HIS A 60 1.31 -5.29 4.01
N ALA A 61 0.62 -4.15 4.04
CA ALA A 61 -0.25 -3.73 2.96
C ALA A 61 0.51 -2.90 1.93
N VAL A 62 0.37 -3.27 0.66
CA VAL A 62 0.96 -2.57 -0.50
C VAL A 62 -0.09 -2.38 -1.58
N LEU A 63 0.20 -1.48 -2.52
CA LEU A 63 -0.61 -1.32 -3.72
C LEU A 63 0.04 -2.09 -4.88
N THR A 64 -0.68 -3.10 -5.39
CA THR A 64 -0.33 -3.79 -6.64
C THR A 64 -1.01 -3.09 -7.82
N VAL A 65 -0.22 -2.68 -8.80
CA VAL A 65 -0.68 -2.04 -10.03
C VAL A 65 -0.51 -3.00 -11.20
N ARG A 66 -1.61 -3.39 -11.83
CA ARG A 66 -1.62 -4.22 -13.03
C ARG A 66 -1.45 -3.38 -14.27
N THR A 67 -0.52 -3.78 -15.13
CA THR A 67 -0.27 -3.13 -16.42
C THR A 67 -0.07 -4.18 -17.50
N SER A 68 -0.03 -3.75 -18.75
CA SER A 68 0.34 -4.63 -19.87
C SER A 68 1.79 -5.14 -19.80
N LEU A 69 2.64 -4.53 -18.96
CA LEU A 69 4.03 -4.94 -18.74
C LEU A 69 4.20 -5.89 -17.54
N GLY A 70 3.12 -6.16 -16.79
CA GLY A 70 3.14 -6.98 -15.59
C GLY A 70 2.58 -6.26 -14.36
N GLU A 71 2.79 -6.88 -13.20
CA GLU A 71 2.36 -6.39 -11.89
C GLU A 71 3.51 -5.67 -11.18
N PHE A 72 3.25 -4.44 -10.75
CA PHE A 72 4.21 -3.60 -10.06
C PHE A 72 3.72 -3.24 -8.65
N ILE A 73 4.65 -3.19 -7.71
CA ILE A 73 4.38 -2.87 -6.31
C ILE A 73 4.76 -1.42 -6.01
N LEU A 74 3.81 -0.70 -5.45
CA LEU A 74 3.98 0.64 -4.90
C LEU A 74 3.90 0.58 -3.38
N ASP A 75 5.02 0.81 -2.72
CA ASP A 75 5.24 0.54 -1.30
C ASP A 75 5.69 1.81 -0.53
N ASN A 76 5.38 1.90 0.76
CA ASN A 76 5.87 2.97 1.64
C ASN A 76 7.24 2.63 2.27
N LEU A 77 7.61 1.35 2.38
CA LEU A 77 8.92 0.91 2.89
C LEU A 77 10.00 0.89 1.80
N GLN A 78 9.59 0.64 0.55
CA GLN A 78 10.46 0.63 -0.63
C GLN A 78 10.12 1.79 -1.58
N PRO A 79 11.00 2.78 -1.76
CA PRO A 79 10.72 3.92 -2.63
C PRO A 79 10.75 3.60 -4.13
N LYS A 80 11.42 2.51 -4.55
CA LYS A 80 11.40 2.07 -5.95
C LYS A 80 10.10 1.34 -6.26
N VAL A 81 9.58 1.55 -7.46
CA VAL A 81 8.55 0.67 -8.02
C VAL A 81 9.26 -0.59 -8.51
N LEU A 82 8.89 -1.74 -7.93
CA LEU A 82 9.46 -3.05 -8.27
C LEU A 82 8.40 -3.91 -8.96
N ALA A 83 8.82 -4.82 -9.83
CA ALA A 83 7.94 -5.90 -10.25
C ALA A 83 7.64 -6.80 -9.04
N TRP A 84 6.46 -7.43 -8.98
CA TRP A 84 6.11 -8.35 -7.88
C TRP A 84 7.20 -9.41 -7.64
N THR A 85 7.75 -9.96 -8.73
CA THR A 85 8.81 -10.99 -8.69
C THR A 85 10.15 -10.51 -8.15
N ASP A 86 10.35 -9.19 -8.08
CA ASP A 86 11.59 -8.58 -7.60
C ASP A 86 11.47 -8.11 -6.15
N THR A 87 10.32 -8.35 -5.51
CA THR A 87 10.12 -8.08 -4.07
C THR A 87 10.52 -9.28 -3.24
N ASP A 88 10.90 -9.05 -1.98
CA ASP A 88 11.16 -10.11 -1.00
C ASP A 88 9.86 -10.57 -0.28
N TYR A 89 8.69 -10.20 -0.80
CA TYR A 89 7.40 -10.49 -0.19
C TYR A 89 6.88 -11.88 -0.56
N THR A 90 6.10 -12.44 0.35
CA THR A 90 5.33 -13.67 0.12
C THR A 90 3.86 -13.46 0.48
N TYR A 91 3.00 -14.42 0.16
CA TYR A 91 1.61 -14.46 0.61
C TYR A 91 1.49 -15.15 1.99
#